data_AF-A0A0K6FNZ3-F1
#
_entry.id   AF-A0A0K6FNZ3-F1
#
_cell.length_a   1.000
_cell.length_b   1.000
_cell.length_c   1.000
_cell.angle_alpha   90.00
_cell.angle_beta   90.00
_cell.angle_gamma   90.00
#
_symmetry.space_group_name_H-M   'P 1'
#
loop_
_entity.id
_entity.type
_entity.pdbx_description
1 polymer ?
#
loop_
_entity_poly.entity_id
_entity_poly.type
_entity_poly.pdbx_seq_one_letter_code
_entity_poly.pdbx_strand_id
1 'polypeptide(L)'
;MKPSLVRTAIRNGGVFEISYAGALASDESARRNWWSGAREVARATKGKGLLLSGGAQVISELRAPMDAVNLASVLGLDQNTARNTMSNDAKSLVTRASTRQTYRAVLSAPVLINAPKPSFNAPATAESTPTPPVPSTSAKRIREAEDMTVQSSDTGTSELSEPSLSRPPKRSKGRSART
;
A
#
# COMPACT_ATOMS: atom_id res chain seq x y z
N MET A 1 10.96 15.45 11.72
CA MET A 1 10.36 14.14 11.32
C MET A 1 11.41 13.20 10.70
N LYS A 2 11.52 11.95 11.18
CA LYS A 2 12.47 10.94 10.64
C LYS A 2 11.88 10.23 9.40
N PRO A 3 12.45 10.38 8.19
CA PRO A 3 11.84 9.85 6.96
C PRO A 3 11.68 8.32 6.90
N SER A 4 12.55 7.57 7.59
CA SER A 4 12.49 6.11 7.66
C SER A 4 11.23 5.62 8.35
N LEU A 5 10.86 6.22 9.50
CA LEU A 5 9.66 5.88 10.25
C LEU A 5 8.39 6.18 9.44
N VAL A 6 8.35 7.32 8.75
CA VAL A 6 7.22 7.71 7.89
C VAL A 6 7.03 6.70 6.76
N ARG A 7 8.11 6.31 6.09
CA ARG A 7 8.05 5.33 5.02
C ARG A 7 7.59 3.96 5.50
N THR A 8 8.06 3.53 6.68
CA THR A 8 7.62 2.29 7.32
C THR A 8 6.14 2.34 7.67
N ALA A 9 5.66 3.47 8.22
CA ALA A 9 4.24 3.67 8.50
C ALA A 9 3.40 3.57 7.22
N ILE A 10 3.78 4.28 6.15
CA ILE A 10 3.10 4.21 4.84
C ILE A 10 3.11 2.79 4.26
N ARG A 11 4.23 2.06 4.36
CA ARG A 11 4.32 0.67 3.89
C ARG A 11 3.37 -0.27 4.64
N ASN A 12 3.17 -0.04 5.93
CA ASN A 12 2.18 -0.76 6.73
C ASN A 12 0.73 -0.26 6.45
N GLY A 13 0.60 0.73 5.57
CA GLY A 13 -0.64 1.39 5.17
C GLY A 13 -1.16 2.40 6.21
N GLY A 14 -0.28 2.95 7.03
CA GLY A 14 -0.57 4.17 7.79
C GLY A 14 -0.79 5.35 6.83
N VAL A 15 -1.71 6.22 7.21
CA VAL A 15 -2.07 7.41 6.46
C VAL A 15 -2.05 8.60 7.41
N PHE A 16 -1.48 9.72 6.97
CA PHE A 16 -1.37 10.95 7.74
C PHE A 16 -2.45 11.92 7.29
N GLU A 17 -3.07 12.63 8.22
CA GLU A 17 -4.06 13.66 7.93
C GLU A 17 -3.45 15.06 8.07
N ILE A 18 -3.78 15.94 7.12
CA ILE A 18 -3.60 17.38 7.25
C ILE A 18 -4.98 18.02 7.15
N SER A 19 -5.45 18.56 8.28
CA SER A 19 -6.65 19.40 8.32
C SER A 19 -6.29 20.83 7.95
N TYR A 20 -6.92 21.38 6.90
CA TYR A 20 -6.63 22.74 6.46
C TYR A 20 -7.15 23.82 7.42
N ALA A 21 -8.06 23.51 8.34
CA ALA A 21 -8.57 24.49 9.31
C ALA A 21 -7.45 25.14 10.12
N GLY A 22 -6.37 24.41 10.41
CA GLY A 22 -5.20 24.98 11.10
C GLY A 22 -4.46 26.06 10.31
N ALA A 23 -4.58 26.08 8.98
CA ALA A 23 -4.07 27.16 8.14
C ALA A 23 -4.90 28.45 8.28
N LEU A 24 -6.17 28.32 8.67
CA LEU A 24 -7.13 29.40 8.82
C LEU A 24 -7.30 29.85 10.28
N ALA A 25 -6.52 29.27 11.21
CA ALA A 25 -6.60 29.61 12.62
C ALA A 25 -6.42 31.12 12.86
N SER A 26 -7.21 31.64 13.80
CA SER A 26 -7.17 33.04 14.24
C SER A 26 -5.91 33.34 15.05
N ASP A 27 -5.43 32.39 15.84
CA ASP A 27 -4.15 32.48 16.53
C ASP A 27 -2.99 32.33 15.54
N GLU A 28 -2.22 33.42 15.43
CA GLU A 28 -1.06 33.53 14.57
C GLU A 28 0.02 32.49 14.91
N SER A 29 0.20 32.18 16.21
CA SER A 29 1.23 31.24 16.64
C SER A 29 0.88 29.81 16.25
N ALA A 30 -0.37 29.39 16.49
CA ALA A 30 -0.92 28.12 16.04
C ALA A 30 -0.83 27.98 14.52
N ARG A 31 -1.20 29.03 13.78
CA ARG A 31 -1.13 29.04 12.31
C ARG A 31 0.30 28.85 11.80
N ARG A 32 1.29 29.55 12.36
CA ARG A 32 2.72 29.37 11.99
C ARG A 32 3.21 27.96 12.27
N ASN A 33 2.87 27.43 13.44
CA ASN A 33 3.24 26.06 13.83
C ASN A 33 2.62 25.04 12.89
N TRP A 34 1.35 25.22 12.52
CA TRP A 34 0.68 24.39 11.53
C TRP A 34 1.40 24.42 10.18
N TRP A 35 1.74 25.60 9.66
CA TRP A 35 2.45 25.70 8.37
C TRP A 35 3.82 25.01 8.40
N SER A 36 4.55 25.13 9.50
CA SER A 36 5.84 24.45 9.69
C SER A 36 5.67 22.92 9.71
N GLY A 37 4.73 22.43 10.52
CA GLY A 37 4.45 20.99 10.65
C GLY A 37 3.88 20.38 9.38
N ALA A 38 2.90 21.02 8.75
CA ALA A 38 2.25 20.55 7.53
C ALA A 38 3.25 20.43 6.36
N ARG A 39 4.15 21.41 6.19
CA ARG A 39 5.24 21.32 5.21
C ARG A 39 6.19 20.16 5.50
N GLU A 40 6.51 19.92 6.77
CA GLU A 40 7.36 18.78 7.14
C GLU A 40 6.69 17.43 6.81
N VAL A 41 5.40 17.29 7.10
CA VAL A 41 4.61 16.09 6.77
C VAL A 41 4.51 15.89 5.26
N ALA A 42 4.17 16.94 4.50
CA ALA A 42 4.11 16.89 3.04
C ALA A 42 5.44 16.45 2.43
N ARG A 43 6.56 17.00 2.92
CA ARG A 43 7.92 16.65 2.49
C ARG A 43 8.29 15.20 2.82
N ALA A 44 7.94 14.73 4.02
CA ALA A 44 8.29 13.39 4.47
C ALA A 44 7.47 12.29 3.77
N THR A 45 6.20 12.56 3.51
CA THR A 45 5.28 11.66 2.80
C THR A 45 5.49 11.70 1.29
N LYS A 46 5.99 12.81 0.74
CA LYS A 46 6.05 13.08 -0.70
C LYS A 46 4.69 12.90 -1.37
N GLY A 47 3.62 13.24 -0.65
CA GLY A 47 2.24 13.07 -1.09
C GLY A 47 1.69 11.63 -1.09
N LYS A 48 2.42 10.64 -0.56
CA LYS A 48 1.93 9.26 -0.41
C LYS A 48 1.41 9.00 1.00
N GLY A 49 0.27 8.33 1.10
CA GLY A 49 -0.33 8.04 2.41
C GLY A 49 -0.67 9.31 3.18
N LEU A 50 -1.22 10.30 2.47
CA LEU A 50 -1.62 11.60 3.00
C LEU A 50 -3.10 11.84 2.68
N LEU A 51 -3.84 12.42 3.62
CA LEU A 51 -5.20 12.91 3.43
C LEU A 51 -5.26 14.39 3.70
N LEU A 52 -6.06 15.08 2.89
CA LEU A 52 -6.41 16.46 3.10
C LEU A 52 -7.86 16.52 3.57
N SER A 53 -8.09 17.11 4.73
CA SER A 53 -9.42 17.22 5.34
C SER A 53 -9.76 18.67 5.67
N GLY A 54 -11.05 18.93 5.89
CA GLY A 54 -11.53 20.26 6.25
C GLY A 54 -11.23 20.65 7.69
N GLY A 55 -11.60 19.77 8.63
CA GLY A 55 -11.52 20.03 10.08
C GLY A 55 -12.19 21.33 10.56
N ALA A 56 -13.02 21.93 9.71
CA ALA A 56 -13.76 23.15 10.00
C ALA A 56 -14.73 22.92 11.15
N GLN A 57 -14.74 23.82 12.13
CA GLN A 57 -15.71 23.81 13.23
C GLN A 57 -16.96 24.63 12.90
N VAL A 58 -16.80 25.61 12.00
CA VAL A 58 -17.88 26.49 11.53
C VAL A 58 -17.97 26.51 10.01
N ILE A 59 -19.16 26.80 9.47
CA ILE A 59 -19.44 26.78 8.03
C ILE A 59 -18.54 27.76 7.26
N SER A 60 -18.19 28.89 7.85
CA SER A 60 -17.33 29.92 7.23
C SER A 60 -15.88 29.46 6.99
N GLU A 61 -15.44 28.40 7.67
CA GLU A 61 -14.13 27.79 7.48
C GLU A 61 -14.12 26.77 6.34
N LEU A 62 -15.28 26.37 5.81
CA LEU A 62 -15.34 25.45 4.66
C LEU A 62 -14.74 26.11 3.42
N ARG A 63 -14.09 25.28 2.60
CA ARG A 63 -13.47 25.70 1.34
C ARG A 63 -13.93 24.78 0.23
N ALA A 64 -14.01 25.32 -0.99
CA ALA A 64 -14.26 24.51 -2.15
C ALA A 64 -13.12 23.49 -2.33
N PRO A 65 -13.37 22.30 -2.92
CA PRO A 65 -12.34 21.28 -3.07
C PRO A 65 -11.07 21.80 -3.74
N MET A 66 -11.21 22.61 -4.80
CA MET A 66 -10.04 23.16 -5.52
C MET A 66 -9.26 24.19 -4.70
N ASP A 67 -9.91 24.93 -3.81
CA ASP A 67 -9.20 25.86 -2.90
C ASP A 67 -8.35 25.09 -1.89
N ALA A 68 -8.87 23.97 -1.38
CA ALA A 68 -8.12 23.08 -0.50
C ALA A 68 -6.92 22.46 -1.24
N VAL A 69 -7.11 22.01 -2.48
CA VAL A 69 -6.03 21.48 -3.33
C VAL A 69 -4.96 22.55 -3.57
N ASN A 70 -5.36 23.80 -3.87
CA ASN A 70 -4.44 24.91 -4.06
C ASN A 70 -3.63 25.21 -2.79
N LEU A 71 -4.25 25.16 -1.63
CA LEU A 71 -3.56 25.30 -0.35
C LEU A 71 -2.52 24.19 -0.15
N ALA A 72 -2.87 22.95 -0.48
CA ALA A 72 -1.94 21.83 -0.43
C ALA A 72 -0.76 21.99 -1.41
N SER A 73 -0.95 22.65 -2.54
CA SER A 73 0.16 23.01 -3.43
C SER A 73 1.15 24.00 -2.80
N VAL A 74 0.70 24.92 -1.93
CA VAL A 74 1.60 25.80 -1.16
C VAL A 74 2.47 25.00 -0.16
N LEU A 75 2.03 23.80 0.23
CA LEU A 75 2.82 22.87 1.04
C LEU A 75 3.88 22.09 0.24
N GLY A 76 3.91 22.26 -1.09
CA GLY A 76 4.84 21.59 -2.00
C GLY A 76 4.32 20.29 -2.60
N LEU A 77 2.99 20.07 -2.58
CA LEU A 77 2.36 18.93 -3.25
C LEU A 77 1.98 19.29 -4.70
N ASP A 78 2.18 18.35 -5.61
CA ASP A 78 1.65 18.47 -6.97
C ASP A 78 0.11 18.51 -6.94
N GLN A 79 -0.50 19.28 -7.85
CA GLN A 79 -1.95 19.46 -7.93
C GLN A 79 -2.71 18.13 -8.10
N ASN A 80 -2.20 17.22 -8.93
CA ASN A 80 -2.84 15.92 -9.10
C ASN A 80 -2.74 15.07 -7.83
N THR A 81 -1.59 15.15 -7.15
CA THR A 81 -1.37 14.44 -5.88
C THR A 81 -2.28 14.99 -4.80
N ALA A 82 -2.37 16.31 -4.64
CA ALA A 82 -3.27 16.97 -3.71
C ALA A 82 -4.75 16.70 -4.00
N ARG A 83 -5.15 16.53 -5.27
CA ARG A 83 -6.51 16.09 -5.61
C ARG A 83 -6.76 14.64 -5.21
N ASN A 84 -5.77 13.76 -5.40
CA ASN A 84 -5.88 12.35 -5.05
C ASN A 84 -6.03 12.14 -3.54
N THR A 85 -5.36 12.96 -2.70
CA THR A 85 -5.49 12.87 -1.24
C THR A 85 -6.91 13.14 -0.74
N MET A 86 -7.71 13.93 -1.47
CA MET A 86 -9.12 14.19 -1.14
C MET A 86 -10.10 13.21 -1.79
N SER A 87 -9.68 12.47 -2.83
CA SER A 87 -10.56 11.66 -3.66
C SER A 87 -10.22 10.16 -3.55
N ASN A 88 -9.33 9.68 -4.41
CA ASN A 88 -8.98 8.27 -4.52
C ASN A 88 -8.37 7.71 -3.24
N ASP A 89 -7.44 8.46 -2.62
CA ASP A 89 -6.76 8.00 -1.41
C ASP A 89 -7.73 7.95 -0.23
N ALA A 90 -8.60 8.97 -0.09
CA ALA A 90 -9.67 8.98 0.91
C ALA A 90 -10.63 7.80 0.74
N LYS A 91 -11.09 7.53 -0.48
CA LYS A 91 -11.92 6.36 -0.80
C LYS A 91 -11.21 5.06 -0.45
N SER A 92 -9.93 4.92 -0.82
CA SER A 92 -9.14 3.73 -0.53
C SER A 92 -9.00 3.49 0.98
N LEU A 93 -8.83 4.56 1.77
CA LEU A 93 -8.74 4.46 3.21
C LEU A 93 -10.07 4.01 3.82
N VAL A 94 -11.20 4.58 3.37
CA VAL A 94 -12.54 4.19 3.85
C VAL A 94 -12.83 2.72 3.53
N THR A 95 -12.57 2.26 2.31
CA THR A 95 -12.71 0.85 1.93
C THR A 95 -11.81 -0.04 2.79
N ARG A 96 -10.56 0.37 3.05
CA ARG A 96 -9.66 -0.39 3.92
C ARG A 96 -10.13 -0.39 5.37
N ALA A 97 -10.70 0.70 5.85
CA ALA A 97 -11.27 0.76 7.19
C ALA A 97 -12.46 -0.19 7.34
N SER A 98 -13.34 -0.28 6.33
CA SER A 98 -14.46 -1.23 6.37
C SER A 98 -13.99 -2.68 6.41
N THR A 99 -12.89 -3.04 5.73
CA THR A 99 -12.35 -4.42 5.80
C THR A 99 -11.96 -4.86 7.21
N ARG A 100 -11.62 -3.93 8.11
CA ARG A 100 -11.28 -4.24 9.52
C ARG A 100 -12.48 -4.70 10.34
N GLN A 101 -13.69 -4.41 9.86
CA GLN A 101 -14.93 -4.81 10.51
C GLN A 101 -15.46 -6.16 9.99
N THR A 102 -14.77 -6.76 9.01
CA THR A 102 -15.21 -7.98 8.32
C THR A 102 -14.25 -9.14 8.55
N TYR A 103 -14.76 -10.37 8.48
CA TYR A 103 -13.91 -11.55 8.53
C TYR A 103 -13.09 -11.66 7.23
N ARG A 104 -11.75 -11.68 7.36
CA ARG A 104 -10.81 -11.82 6.23
C ARG A 104 -11.05 -10.83 5.07
N ALA A 105 -11.48 -9.60 5.37
CA ALA A 105 -11.71 -8.54 4.38
C ALA A 105 -12.79 -8.86 3.32
N VAL A 106 -13.71 -9.77 3.62
CA VAL A 106 -14.87 -10.06 2.75
C VAL A 106 -15.88 -8.92 2.87
N LEU A 107 -16.02 -8.13 1.80
CA LEU A 107 -16.91 -6.96 1.77
C LEU A 107 -18.34 -7.26 1.26
N SER A 108 -18.61 -8.47 0.78
CA SER A 108 -19.91 -8.91 0.29
C SER A 108 -20.54 -9.96 1.20
N ALA A 109 -21.87 -9.98 1.26
CA ALA A 109 -22.57 -11.10 1.86
C ALA A 109 -22.27 -12.37 1.04
N PRO A 110 -21.88 -13.49 1.67
CA PRO A 110 -21.67 -14.73 0.94
C PRO A 110 -23.00 -15.18 0.34
N VAL A 111 -23.06 -15.26 -1.00
CA VAL A 111 -24.23 -15.81 -1.69
C VAL A 111 -24.17 -17.33 -1.54
N LEU A 112 -25.07 -17.89 -0.73
CA LEU A 112 -25.26 -19.33 -0.64
C LEU A 112 -25.93 -19.81 -1.93
N ILE A 113 -25.14 -20.37 -2.83
CA ILE A 113 -25.67 -21.14 -3.96
C ILE A 113 -26.05 -22.50 -3.39
N ASN A 114 -27.36 -22.75 -3.24
CA ASN A 114 -27.85 -24.09 -2.95
C ASN A 114 -27.49 -24.99 -4.14
N ALA A 115 -26.40 -25.76 -4.02
CA ALA A 115 -26.17 -26.87 -4.92
C ALA A 115 -27.37 -27.82 -4.84
N PRO A 116 -27.91 -28.30 -5.98
CA PRO A 116 -28.96 -29.32 -5.96
C PRO A 116 -28.45 -30.50 -5.14
N LYS A 117 -29.13 -30.81 -4.04
CA LYS A 117 -28.85 -32.04 -3.29
C LYS A 117 -29.08 -33.19 -4.28
N PRO A 118 -28.11 -34.09 -4.52
CA PRO A 118 -28.41 -35.30 -5.27
C PRO A 118 -29.51 -36.02 -4.51
N SER A 119 -30.69 -36.11 -5.12
CA SER A 119 -31.80 -36.91 -4.61
C SER A 119 -31.32 -38.36 -4.65
N PHE A 120 -30.88 -38.88 -3.52
CA PHE A 120 -30.75 -40.31 -3.33
C PHE A 120 -32.16 -40.90 -3.30
N ASN A 121 -32.71 -41.16 -4.49
CA ASN A 121 -33.77 -42.15 -4.62
C ASN A 121 -33.11 -43.51 -4.34
N ALA A 122 -33.18 -43.95 -3.09
CA ALA A 122 -32.84 -45.30 -2.71
C ALA A 122 -34.05 -46.22 -2.97
N PRO A 123 -33.87 -47.36 -3.63
CA PRO A 123 -34.51 -48.59 -3.22
C PRO A 123 -33.60 -49.27 -2.20
N ALA A 124 -34.15 -49.56 -1.03
CA ALA A 124 -33.50 -50.40 -0.04
C ALA A 124 -33.41 -51.84 -0.58
N THR A 125 -32.21 -52.40 -0.66
CA THR A 125 -32.01 -53.85 -0.48
C THR A 125 -30.65 -54.06 0.17
N ALA A 126 -30.69 -54.76 1.30
CA ALA A 126 -29.58 -55.01 2.20
C ALA A 126 -28.61 -56.05 1.65
N GLU A 127 -27.31 -55.88 1.91
CA GLU A 127 -26.46 -57.00 2.34
C GLU A 127 -25.23 -56.49 3.11
N SER A 128 -25.05 -57.03 4.30
CA SER A 128 -23.98 -56.73 5.26
C SER A 128 -22.91 -57.82 5.20
N THR A 129 -21.63 -57.45 5.16
CA THR A 129 -20.55 -58.32 5.66
C THR A 129 -19.40 -57.51 6.30
N PRO A 130 -18.67 -58.10 7.27
CA PRO A 130 -17.96 -57.36 8.32
C PRO A 130 -16.43 -57.21 8.09
N THR A 131 -15.85 -56.14 8.67
CA THR A 131 -14.39 -55.91 8.91
C THR A 131 -13.83 -56.89 9.97
N PRO A 132 -12.50 -57.16 10.12
CA PRO A 132 -11.45 -56.18 10.56
C PRO A 132 -9.99 -56.54 10.11
N PRO A 133 -8.88 -56.14 10.77
CA PRO A 133 -8.35 -54.80 11.09
C PRO A 133 -6.90 -54.54 10.58
N VAL A 134 -6.46 -53.28 10.73
CA VAL A 134 -5.14 -52.67 10.46
C VAL A 134 -4.02 -53.20 11.40
N PRO A 135 -2.73 -53.01 11.05
CA PRO A 135 -1.86 -52.42 12.07
C PRO A 135 -1.04 -51.21 11.60
N SER A 136 -0.91 -50.29 12.55
CA SER A 136 -0.14 -49.05 12.59
C SER A 136 1.38 -49.27 12.57
N THR A 137 2.10 -48.39 11.89
CA THR A 137 3.49 -48.10 12.26
C THR A 137 3.79 -46.60 12.14
N SER A 138 4.04 -46.03 13.31
CA SER A 138 4.60 -44.71 13.56
C SER A 138 6.05 -44.60 13.06
N ALA A 139 6.37 -43.56 12.27
CA ALA A 139 7.75 -43.16 12.04
C ALA A 139 7.89 -41.62 11.97
N LYS A 140 8.17 -41.05 13.14
CA LYS A 140 9.21 -40.06 13.44
C LYS A 140 9.56 -38.99 12.37
N ARG A 141 9.23 -37.76 12.73
CA ARG A 141 9.75 -36.47 12.23
C ARG A 141 11.30 -36.46 12.16
N ILE A 142 11.86 -36.13 11.00
CA ILE A 142 13.24 -35.62 10.87
C ILE A 142 13.14 -34.26 10.18
N ARG A 143 13.70 -33.24 10.84
CA ARG A 143 14.00 -31.93 10.27
C ARG A 143 15.43 -32.01 9.77
N GLU A 144 15.69 -31.54 8.56
CA GLU A 144 17.03 -31.08 8.18
C GLU A 144 16.89 -29.87 7.26
N ALA A 145 17.55 -28.81 7.67
CA ALA A 145 17.91 -27.69 6.83
C ALA A 145 19.07 -28.13 5.95
N GLU A 146 19.13 -27.69 4.70
CA GLU A 146 20.19 -26.80 4.26
C GLU A 146 19.98 -26.32 2.82
N ASP A 147 20.60 -25.16 2.62
CA ASP A 147 20.65 -24.26 1.49
C ASP A 147 21.34 -24.90 0.27
N MET A 148 20.76 -24.75 -0.92
CA MET A 148 21.49 -24.96 -2.18
C MET A 148 21.00 -23.97 -3.24
N THR A 149 21.77 -22.88 -3.33
CA THR A 149 22.09 -22.10 -4.53
C THR A 149 21.86 -22.86 -5.85
N VAL A 150 20.98 -22.34 -6.71
CA VAL A 150 20.90 -22.76 -8.12
C VAL A 150 21.28 -21.58 -9.00
N GLN A 151 22.52 -21.63 -9.50
CA GLN A 151 23.00 -20.85 -10.63
C GLN A 151 22.39 -21.40 -11.93
N SER A 152 21.88 -20.47 -12.73
CA SER A 152 21.90 -20.38 -14.20
C SER A 152 21.96 -21.67 -15.03
N SER A 153 20.96 -21.85 -15.90
CA SER A 153 21.21 -22.35 -17.26
C SER A 153 20.37 -21.61 -18.29
N ASP A 154 21.12 -21.13 -19.27
CA ASP A 154 20.78 -20.40 -20.48
C ASP A 154 20.06 -21.33 -21.49
N THR A 155 19.07 -20.80 -22.21
CA THR A 155 18.59 -21.37 -23.48
C THR A 155 18.23 -20.20 -24.39
N GLY A 156 19.08 -19.98 -25.39
CA GLY A 156 18.96 -18.91 -26.35
C GLY A 156 17.89 -19.13 -27.42
N THR A 157 17.42 -18.01 -27.96
CA THR A 157 16.80 -17.94 -29.29
C THR A 157 17.16 -16.58 -29.93
N SER A 158 17.95 -16.70 -31.00
CA SER A 158 18.16 -15.85 -32.20
C SER A 158 17.95 -14.33 -32.18
N GLU A 159 19.02 -13.69 -32.67
CA GLU A 159 19.25 -12.28 -33.02
C GLU A 159 18.23 -11.62 -33.96
N LEU A 160 18.03 -10.31 -33.78
CA LEU A 160 18.03 -9.28 -34.84
C LEU A 160 18.66 -8.00 -34.26
N SER A 161 19.54 -7.38 -35.03
CA SER A 161 20.56 -6.40 -34.65
C SER A 161 20.17 -4.95 -34.94
N GLU A 162 20.53 -4.02 -34.05
CA GLU A 162 20.85 -2.61 -34.37
C GLU A 162 21.87 -2.02 -33.36
N PRO A 163 22.75 -1.08 -33.77
CA PRO A 163 24.02 -0.81 -33.10
C PRO A 163 23.96 0.26 -31.99
N SER A 164 24.81 0.08 -30.97
CA SER A 164 24.90 0.88 -29.75
C SER A 164 25.70 2.18 -29.94
N LEU A 165 25.08 3.31 -29.56
CA LEU A 165 25.75 4.61 -29.41
C LEU A 165 26.56 4.62 -28.10
N SER A 166 27.87 4.80 -28.23
CA SER A 166 28.82 4.86 -27.11
C SER A 166 28.73 6.19 -26.35
N ARG A 167 28.76 6.09 -25.01
CA ARG A 167 28.68 7.22 -24.07
C ARG A 167 30.08 7.78 -23.81
N PRO A 168 30.29 9.11 -23.79
CA PRO A 168 31.62 9.70 -23.71
C PRO A 168 32.24 9.61 -22.30
N PRO A 169 33.59 9.57 -22.19
CA PRO A 169 34.29 9.39 -20.91
C PRO A 169 34.31 10.64 -20.02
N LYS A 170 34.36 10.42 -18.70
CA LYS A 170 34.42 11.45 -17.66
C LYS A 170 35.81 12.11 -17.59
N ARG A 171 35.83 13.44 -17.62
CA ARG A 171 37.02 14.30 -17.50
C ARG A 171 37.60 14.27 -16.09
N SER A 172 38.85 13.85 -15.92
CA SER A 172 39.62 14.00 -14.68
C SER A 172 40.11 15.45 -14.54
N LYS A 173 39.95 16.06 -13.36
CA LYS A 173 40.54 17.37 -13.06
C LYS A 173 41.94 17.15 -12.51
N GLY A 174 42.94 17.51 -13.32
CA GLY A 174 44.34 17.60 -12.92
C GLY A 174 44.55 18.67 -11.86
N ARG A 175 45.35 18.30 -10.86
CA ARG A 175 45.94 19.15 -9.83
C ARG A 175 47.12 19.89 -10.46
N SER A 176 47.07 21.22 -10.52
CA SER A 176 48.20 22.04 -10.97
C SER A 176 48.54 23.06 -9.90
N ALA A 177 49.79 22.99 -9.44
CA ALA A 177 50.45 23.96 -8.59
C ALA A 177 51.05 25.09 -9.46
N ARG A 178 51.05 26.32 -8.94
CA ARG A 178 51.94 27.43 -9.30
C ARG A 178 52.06 28.33 -8.07
N THR A 179 53.27 28.38 -7.49
CA THR A 179 54.19 29.54 -7.46
C THR A 179 53.59 30.77 -6.82
#